data_AF-A0A532T7A0-F1
#
_entry.id   AF-A0A532T7A0-F1
#
_cell.length_a   1.000
_cell.length_b   1.000
_cell.length_c   1.000
_cell.angle_alpha   90.00
_cell.angle_beta   90.00
_cell.angle_gamma   90.00
#
_symmetry.space_group_name_H-M   'P 1'
#
loop_
_entity.id
_entity.type
_entity.pdbx_description
1 polymer ?
#
loop_
_entity_poly.entity_id
_entity_poly.type
_entity_poly.pdbx_seq_one_letter_code
_entity_poly.pdbx_strand_id
1 'polypeptide(L)'
;MTEKAINQDERSSRRSLGVHLTSVDLFLEYIFPEIENILEKYIWVDLYCGEGNLILPILNYIPEDKRIDFFQSQIFMYDIQNEMVNKCIQNTVLYGIPKEIASKNIMQRDNLASFPDELKSKSLPIFHITNPPYLYLGYIRKHKETKIHFKYFEGENDGFQDLYQIAMINDLRNDVNNLIYIIPSNFLFGASVSNKFRLEFLPYYKINKMIIFETKVFKFTGTNICIGFFKKKVRPKEETLKFRAIKIKKNNSILERDYVLNPKWKYRAGTKFDEFNHNFKSSIPLNVKYYLLNKDIEENSGSHSIEVIDTNAYQSNSYKRETLFVNEYLKKKVQSNLLYVRTVDTGSLDGRTGLYEIEKGFSVDGIYVSKATYRTSPIQLFFDPMISKEDQWLLKDYFNFILEYFRKKLDSEFLTTYKYSNAEYTRKYLGLTQVRKIIETFPILNLNIEEKKKLKELIVKRRFSDICDFIQYTKEGKKKEKLNNLTYWM
;
A
#
# COMPACT_ATOMS: atom_id res chain seq x y z
N MET A 1 -11.14 -23.83 29.53
CA MET A 1 -10.22 -22.91 28.83
C MET A 1 -10.80 -21.51 28.92
N THR A 2 -9.99 -20.50 29.26
CA THR A 2 -10.49 -19.12 29.44
C THR A 2 -10.87 -18.50 28.10
N GLU A 3 -11.87 -17.63 28.10
CA GLU A 3 -12.38 -16.89 26.93
C GLU A 3 -11.28 -16.13 26.16
N LYS A 4 -10.19 -15.75 26.84
CA LYS A 4 -8.97 -15.18 26.25
C LYS A 4 -8.18 -16.17 25.39
N ALA A 5 -8.06 -17.43 25.80
CA ALA A 5 -7.36 -18.46 25.05
C ALA A 5 -8.13 -18.85 23.77
N ILE A 6 -9.46 -18.97 23.88
CA ILE A 6 -10.37 -19.23 22.76
C ILE A 6 -10.29 -18.11 21.71
N ASN A 7 -10.29 -16.83 22.14
CA ASN A 7 -10.12 -15.67 21.24
C ASN A 7 -8.74 -15.62 20.57
N GLN A 8 -7.71 -16.18 21.19
CA GLN A 8 -6.34 -16.15 20.68
C GLN A 8 -6.11 -17.25 19.63
N ASP A 9 -6.68 -18.44 19.84
CA ASP A 9 -6.66 -19.54 18.88
C ASP A 9 -7.52 -19.26 17.65
N GLU A 10 -8.72 -18.71 17.83
CA GLU A 10 -9.60 -18.29 16.72
C GLU A 10 -8.94 -17.18 15.87
N ARG A 11 -8.25 -16.24 16.51
CA ARG A 11 -7.49 -15.19 15.83
C ARG A 11 -6.27 -15.74 15.09
N SER A 12 -5.59 -16.74 15.66
CA SER A 12 -4.44 -17.39 15.03
C SER A 12 -4.87 -18.16 13.78
N SER A 13 -5.95 -18.95 13.90
CA SER A 13 -6.53 -19.74 12.81
C SER A 13 -7.06 -18.87 11.65
N ARG A 14 -7.85 -17.83 11.94
CA ARG A 14 -8.33 -16.92 10.88
C ARG A 14 -7.19 -16.18 10.18
N ARG A 15 -6.14 -15.83 10.92
CA ARG A 15 -4.98 -15.12 10.37
C ARG A 15 -4.07 -16.03 9.55
N SER A 16 -3.95 -17.31 9.88
CA SER A 16 -3.20 -18.28 9.09
C SER A 16 -3.88 -18.58 7.74
N LEU A 17 -5.21 -18.42 7.67
CA LEU A 17 -6.00 -18.56 6.45
C LEU A 17 -6.28 -17.23 5.72
N GLY A 18 -5.96 -16.08 6.35
CA GLY A 18 -6.24 -14.75 5.78
C GLY A 18 -7.74 -14.40 5.71
N VAL A 19 -8.59 -15.07 6.50
CA VAL A 19 -10.05 -14.99 6.43
C VAL A 19 -10.59 -13.81 7.24
N HIS A 20 -11.53 -13.07 6.65
CA HIS A 20 -12.19 -11.92 7.28
C HIS A 20 -13.70 -11.99 7.02
N LEU A 21 -14.48 -12.27 8.07
CA LEU A 21 -15.94 -12.31 7.95
C LEU A 21 -16.49 -10.91 7.66
N THR A 22 -17.31 -10.82 6.62
CA THR A 22 -17.97 -9.58 6.20
C THR A 22 -19.34 -9.45 6.83
N SER A 23 -19.70 -8.24 7.28
CA SER A 23 -21.05 -7.96 7.78
C SER A 23 -22.04 -7.82 6.61
N VAL A 24 -23.29 -8.20 6.86
CA VAL A 24 -24.40 -7.97 5.93
C VAL A 24 -24.62 -6.48 5.68
N ASP A 25 -24.42 -5.63 6.69
CA ASP A 25 -24.56 -4.17 6.57
C ASP A 25 -23.63 -3.60 5.48
N LEU A 26 -22.40 -4.09 5.38
CA LEU A 26 -21.46 -3.62 4.35
C LEU A 26 -21.99 -3.93 2.95
N PHE A 27 -22.61 -5.09 2.76
CA PHE A 27 -23.24 -5.46 1.49
C PHE A 27 -24.44 -4.56 1.21
N LEU A 28 -25.38 -4.44 2.14
CA LEU A 28 -26.61 -3.68 1.95
C LEU A 28 -26.34 -2.18 1.73
N GLU A 29 -25.38 -1.60 2.42
CA GLU A 29 -25.07 -0.17 2.35
C GLU A 29 -24.28 0.19 1.07
N TYR A 30 -23.32 -0.65 0.68
CA TYR A 30 -22.32 -0.25 -0.32
C TYR A 30 -22.33 -1.07 -1.61
N ILE A 31 -22.83 -2.31 -1.60
CA ILE A 31 -22.77 -3.22 -2.75
C ILE A 31 -24.16 -3.38 -3.38
N PHE A 32 -25.17 -3.70 -2.58
CA PHE A 32 -26.54 -3.96 -3.04
C PHE A 32 -27.13 -2.84 -3.91
N PRO A 33 -26.97 -1.54 -3.55
CA PRO A 33 -27.53 -0.44 -4.36
C PRO A 33 -26.96 -0.38 -5.79
N GLU A 34 -25.80 -0.99 -6.04
CA GLU A 34 -25.16 -1.01 -7.35
C GLU A 34 -25.65 -2.18 -8.23
N ILE A 35 -26.37 -3.15 -7.66
CA ILE A 35 -26.78 -4.39 -8.35
C ILE A 35 -28.30 -4.67 -8.29
N GLU A 36 -29.06 -3.97 -7.45
CA GLU A 36 -30.49 -4.24 -7.21
C GLU A 36 -31.33 -4.30 -8.50
N ASN A 37 -30.99 -3.50 -9.52
CA ASN A 37 -31.74 -3.38 -10.76
C ASN A 37 -31.31 -4.40 -11.84
N ILE A 38 -30.42 -5.33 -11.52
CA ILE A 38 -29.87 -6.30 -12.48
C ILE A 38 -29.84 -7.74 -11.95
N LEU A 39 -30.56 -8.04 -10.85
CA LEU A 39 -30.54 -9.34 -10.17
C LEU A 39 -30.84 -10.53 -11.08
N GLU A 40 -31.78 -10.41 -12.01
CA GLU A 40 -32.18 -11.49 -12.93
C GLU A 40 -31.23 -11.71 -14.13
N LYS A 41 -30.22 -10.84 -14.32
CA LYS A 41 -29.37 -10.84 -15.53
C LYS A 41 -28.08 -11.65 -15.40
N TYR A 42 -27.79 -12.15 -14.20
CA TYR A 42 -26.49 -12.74 -13.88
C TYR A 42 -26.65 -13.96 -12.96
N ILE A 43 -25.66 -14.86 -13.01
CA ILE A 43 -25.38 -15.69 -11.84
C ILE A 43 -24.49 -14.90 -10.87
N TRP A 44 -24.83 -14.95 -9.59
CA TRP A 44 -24.15 -14.31 -8.47
C TRP A 44 -23.26 -15.34 -7.78
N VAL A 45 -21.96 -15.09 -7.82
CA VAL A 45 -20.95 -16.03 -7.37
C VAL A 45 -20.13 -15.43 -6.24
N ASP A 46 -19.89 -16.18 -5.17
CA ASP A 46 -18.88 -15.88 -4.15
C ASP A 46 -17.96 -17.10 -3.98
N LEU A 47 -16.74 -16.99 -4.48
CA LEU A 47 -15.76 -18.09 -4.42
C LEU A 47 -15.05 -18.20 -3.05
N TYR A 48 -15.31 -17.29 -2.12
CA TYR A 48 -14.72 -17.27 -0.78
C TYR A 48 -15.77 -16.89 0.26
N CYS A 49 -16.89 -17.62 0.23
CA CYS A 49 -18.16 -17.13 0.75
C CYS A 49 -18.23 -16.98 2.28
N GLY A 50 -17.36 -17.65 3.03
CA GLY A 50 -17.50 -17.72 4.48
C GLY A 50 -18.92 -18.19 4.85
N GLU A 51 -19.63 -17.37 5.62
CA GLU A 51 -21.01 -17.63 6.06
C GLU A 51 -22.10 -17.16 5.08
N GLY A 52 -21.74 -16.67 3.89
CA GLY A 52 -22.66 -16.27 2.81
C GLY A 52 -23.13 -14.81 2.87
N ASN A 53 -22.57 -13.99 3.77
CA ASN A 53 -23.05 -12.64 4.08
C ASN A 53 -22.97 -11.62 2.94
N LEU A 54 -22.25 -11.91 1.85
CA LEU A 54 -22.11 -11.02 0.70
C LEU A 54 -23.09 -11.28 -0.44
N ILE A 55 -23.76 -12.44 -0.47
CA ILE A 55 -24.66 -12.79 -1.58
C ILE A 55 -26.03 -13.23 -1.08
N LEU A 56 -26.11 -13.99 0.02
CA LEU A 56 -27.39 -14.43 0.57
C LEU A 56 -28.39 -13.28 0.83
N PRO A 57 -27.97 -12.07 1.28
CA PRO A 57 -28.91 -10.98 1.48
C PRO A 57 -29.66 -10.54 0.22
N ILE A 58 -29.21 -10.90 -0.99
CA ILE A 58 -29.97 -10.70 -2.24
C ILE A 58 -31.37 -11.32 -2.14
N LEU A 59 -31.49 -12.48 -1.47
CA LEU A 59 -32.76 -13.22 -1.34
C LEU A 59 -33.85 -12.43 -0.60
N ASN A 60 -33.48 -11.45 0.23
CA ASN A 60 -34.44 -10.55 0.89
C ASN A 60 -35.23 -9.71 -0.13
N TYR A 61 -34.68 -9.52 -1.33
CA TYR A 61 -35.25 -8.69 -2.39
C TYR A 61 -35.85 -9.53 -3.54
N ILE A 62 -35.86 -10.85 -3.38
CA ILE A 62 -36.52 -11.78 -4.29
C ILE A 62 -37.86 -12.20 -3.66
N PRO A 63 -38.97 -12.17 -4.41
CA PRO A 63 -40.27 -12.68 -3.94
C PRO A 63 -40.17 -14.08 -3.37
N GLU A 64 -40.84 -14.36 -2.26
CA GLU A 64 -40.68 -15.61 -1.50
C GLU A 64 -40.97 -16.85 -2.35
N ASP A 65 -42.00 -16.77 -3.20
CA ASP A 65 -42.43 -17.80 -4.13
C ASP A 65 -41.40 -18.10 -5.24
N LYS A 66 -40.44 -17.19 -5.47
CA LYS A 66 -39.39 -17.32 -6.49
C LYS A 66 -38.00 -17.61 -5.91
N ARG A 67 -37.83 -17.53 -4.58
CA ARG A 67 -36.51 -17.64 -3.94
C ARG A 67 -35.79 -18.95 -4.26
N ILE A 68 -36.51 -20.06 -4.25
CA ILE A 68 -35.93 -21.40 -4.50
C ILE A 68 -35.36 -21.48 -5.93
N ASP A 69 -36.17 -21.14 -6.92
CA ASP A 69 -35.78 -21.18 -8.33
C ASP A 69 -34.64 -20.20 -8.62
N PHE A 70 -34.73 -18.98 -8.06
CA PHE A 70 -33.67 -17.97 -8.18
C PHE A 70 -32.36 -18.48 -7.57
N PHE A 71 -32.38 -18.98 -6.33
CA PHE A 71 -31.19 -19.49 -5.67
C PHE A 71 -30.56 -20.64 -6.47
N GLN A 72 -31.37 -21.63 -6.86
CA GLN A 72 -30.91 -22.82 -7.56
C GLN A 72 -30.26 -22.49 -8.91
N SER A 73 -30.80 -21.52 -9.65
CA SER A 73 -30.33 -21.17 -10.99
C SER A 73 -29.26 -20.07 -11.01
N GLN A 74 -29.24 -19.18 -10.01
CA GLN A 74 -28.45 -17.95 -10.05
C GLN A 74 -27.47 -17.75 -8.90
N ILE A 75 -27.56 -18.42 -7.75
CA ILE A 75 -26.60 -18.20 -6.65
C ILE A 75 -25.67 -19.41 -6.51
N PHE A 76 -24.35 -19.18 -6.55
CA PHE A 76 -23.33 -20.21 -6.33
C PHE A 76 -22.27 -19.71 -5.37
N MET A 77 -21.96 -20.51 -4.35
CA MET A 77 -21.05 -20.12 -3.27
C MET A 77 -20.07 -21.24 -2.94
N TYR A 78 -18.83 -20.86 -2.63
CA TYR A 78 -17.78 -21.83 -2.35
C TYR A 78 -16.87 -21.33 -1.22
N ASP A 79 -16.36 -22.26 -0.42
CA ASP A 79 -15.31 -21.97 0.57
C ASP A 79 -14.41 -23.20 0.75
N ILE A 80 -13.15 -23.00 1.14
CA ILE A 80 -12.23 -24.11 1.41
C ILE A 80 -12.52 -24.77 2.77
N GLN A 81 -13.14 -24.03 3.70
CA GLN A 81 -13.43 -24.50 5.05
C GLN A 81 -14.82 -25.14 5.12
N ASN A 82 -14.85 -26.44 5.41
CA ASN A 82 -16.11 -27.18 5.60
C ASN A 82 -17.01 -26.55 6.68
N GLU A 83 -16.43 -25.98 7.75
CA GLU A 83 -17.21 -25.27 8.78
C GLU A 83 -18.00 -24.08 8.18
N MET A 84 -17.34 -23.27 7.35
CA MET A 84 -17.97 -22.11 6.71
C MET A 84 -19.05 -22.53 5.71
N VAL A 85 -18.78 -23.57 4.91
CA VAL A 85 -19.77 -24.19 4.01
C VAL A 85 -21.02 -24.62 4.78
N ASN A 86 -20.87 -25.34 5.90
CA ASN A 86 -21.99 -25.79 6.70
C ASN A 86 -22.79 -24.63 7.30
N LYS A 87 -22.13 -23.58 7.81
CA LYS A 87 -22.78 -22.36 8.30
C LYS A 87 -23.53 -21.63 7.18
N CYS A 88 -22.92 -21.50 6.01
CA CYS A 88 -23.54 -20.90 4.84
C CYS A 88 -24.81 -21.66 4.41
N ILE A 89 -24.78 -23.01 4.40
CA ILE A 89 -25.96 -23.84 4.14
C ILE A 89 -27.04 -23.59 5.20
N GLN A 90 -26.68 -23.57 6.49
CA GLN A 90 -27.64 -23.28 7.57
C GLN A 90 -28.28 -21.90 7.40
N ASN A 91 -27.50 -20.87 7.11
CA ASN A 91 -27.99 -19.52 6.86
C ASN A 91 -28.92 -19.48 5.65
N THR A 92 -28.60 -20.23 4.60
CA THR A 92 -29.42 -20.33 3.38
C THR A 92 -30.79 -20.95 3.66
N VAL A 93 -30.87 -21.94 4.54
CA VAL A 93 -32.15 -22.54 4.99
C VAL A 93 -33.03 -21.51 5.69
N LEU A 94 -32.45 -20.54 6.41
CA LEU A 94 -33.22 -19.46 7.05
C LEU A 94 -33.93 -18.53 6.03
N TYR A 95 -33.48 -18.51 4.77
CA TYR A 95 -34.14 -17.79 3.68
C TYR A 95 -35.26 -18.59 2.99
N GLY A 96 -35.60 -19.79 3.52
CA GLY A 96 -36.64 -20.66 2.96
C GLY A 96 -36.16 -21.60 1.86
N ILE A 97 -34.84 -21.72 1.64
CA ILE A 97 -34.27 -22.63 0.64
C ILE A 97 -34.08 -24.03 1.26
N PRO A 98 -34.61 -25.10 0.65
CA PRO A 98 -34.39 -26.47 1.11
C PRO A 98 -32.91 -26.83 1.20
N LYS A 99 -32.53 -27.57 2.24
CA LYS A 99 -31.12 -27.94 2.51
C LYS A 99 -30.50 -28.72 1.35
N GLU A 100 -31.28 -29.57 0.69
CA GLU A 100 -30.87 -30.38 -0.46
C GLU A 100 -30.53 -29.53 -1.67
N ILE A 101 -31.20 -28.38 -1.82
CA ILE A 101 -30.92 -27.39 -2.88
C ILE A 101 -29.71 -26.55 -2.48
N ALA A 102 -29.68 -26.05 -1.23
CA ALA A 102 -28.55 -25.30 -0.69
C ALA A 102 -27.22 -26.05 -0.85
N SER A 103 -27.20 -27.35 -0.52
CA SER A 103 -26.00 -28.19 -0.59
C SER A 103 -25.49 -28.46 -2.02
N LYS A 104 -26.30 -28.21 -3.06
CA LYS A 104 -25.88 -28.33 -4.47
C LYS A 104 -25.16 -27.09 -4.97
N ASN A 105 -25.48 -25.93 -4.42
CA ASN A 105 -24.94 -24.64 -4.85
C ASN A 105 -23.91 -24.06 -3.87
N ILE A 106 -23.75 -24.66 -2.70
CA ILE A 106 -22.76 -24.28 -1.68
C ILE A 106 -21.79 -25.44 -1.48
N MET A 107 -20.56 -25.30 -1.97
CA MET A 107 -19.62 -26.43 -2.06
C MET A 107 -18.26 -26.13 -1.42
N GLN A 108 -17.65 -27.15 -0.82
CA GLN A 108 -16.27 -27.05 -0.33
C GLN A 108 -15.27 -27.13 -1.49
N ARG A 109 -14.46 -26.09 -1.70
CA ARG A 109 -13.50 -26.02 -2.81
C ARG A 109 -12.31 -25.09 -2.54
N ASP A 110 -11.14 -25.45 -3.07
CA ASP A 110 -9.96 -24.57 -3.14
C ASP A 110 -9.97 -23.75 -4.44
N ASN A 111 -10.58 -22.56 -4.38
CA ASN A 111 -10.72 -21.67 -5.55
C ASN A 111 -9.47 -20.86 -5.88
N LEU A 112 -8.47 -20.82 -4.98
CA LEU A 112 -7.16 -20.26 -5.29
C LEU A 112 -6.37 -21.22 -6.19
N ALA A 113 -6.53 -22.54 -6.00
CA ALA A 113 -5.90 -23.54 -6.85
C ALA A 113 -6.55 -23.63 -8.24
N SER A 114 -7.88 -23.58 -8.33
CA SER A 114 -8.59 -23.68 -9.61
C SER A 114 -10.00 -23.10 -9.57
N PHE A 115 -10.38 -22.43 -10.66
CA PHE A 115 -11.73 -21.90 -10.85
C PHE A 115 -12.75 -23.04 -11.06
N PRO A 116 -14.01 -22.92 -10.61
CA PRO A 116 -15.06 -23.93 -10.86
C PRO A 116 -15.56 -23.90 -12.31
N ASP A 117 -15.15 -24.90 -13.10
CA ASP A 117 -15.47 -24.99 -14.53
C ASP A 117 -16.98 -25.14 -14.79
N GLU A 118 -17.73 -25.70 -13.85
CA GLU A 118 -19.19 -25.84 -13.94
C GLU A 118 -19.95 -24.50 -14.02
N LEU A 119 -19.32 -23.40 -13.61
CA LEU A 119 -19.89 -22.05 -13.76
C LEU A 119 -19.80 -21.55 -15.20
N LYS A 120 -18.83 -22.03 -15.99
CA LYS A 120 -18.63 -21.61 -17.38
C LYS A 120 -19.74 -22.12 -18.31
N SER A 121 -20.42 -23.20 -17.94
CA SER A 121 -21.52 -23.78 -18.71
C SER A 121 -22.89 -23.20 -18.36
N LYS A 122 -22.98 -22.21 -17.47
CA LYS A 122 -24.24 -21.57 -17.10
C LYS A 122 -24.70 -20.63 -18.21
N SER A 123 -26.02 -20.51 -18.37
CA SER A 123 -26.64 -19.69 -19.43
C SER A 123 -26.50 -18.19 -19.18
N LEU A 124 -26.48 -17.77 -17.91
CA LEU A 124 -26.30 -16.38 -17.52
C LEU A 124 -24.83 -16.06 -17.27
N PRO A 125 -24.38 -14.83 -17.58
CA PRO A 125 -23.02 -14.40 -17.32
C PRO A 125 -22.71 -14.35 -15.81
N ILE A 126 -21.45 -14.58 -15.46
CA ILE A 126 -20.95 -14.55 -14.09
C ILE A 126 -20.79 -13.10 -13.60
N PHE A 127 -21.32 -12.85 -12.40
CA PHE A 127 -21.02 -11.67 -11.59
C PHE A 127 -20.43 -12.14 -10.26
N HIS A 128 -19.14 -11.87 -10.03
CA HIS A 128 -18.44 -12.31 -8.83
C HIS A 128 -18.41 -11.19 -7.78
N ILE A 129 -19.00 -11.46 -6.60
CA ILE A 129 -18.97 -10.57 -5.43
C ILE A 129 -18.30 -11.32 -4.30
N THR A 130 -17.17 -10.82 -3.80
CA THR A 130 -16.44 -11.56 -2.76
C THR A 130 -15.52 -10.68 -1.90
N ASN A 131 -15.14 -11.22 -0.75
CA ASN A 131 -14.04 -10.79 0.10
C ASN A 131 -13.00 -11.92 0.15
N PRO A 132 -12.05 -11.97 -0.80
CA PRO A 132 -11.09 -13.05 -0.88
C PRO A 132 -10.11 -13.02 0.30
N PRO A 133 -9.35 -14.11 0.56
CA PRO A 133 -8.36 -14.13 1.64
C PRO A 133 -7.23 -13.12 1.40
N TYR A 134 -6.75 -12.49 2.48
CA TYR A 134 -5.59 -11.59 2.46
C TYR A 134 -4.43 -12.21 3.22
N LEU A 135 -3.38 -12.60 2.51
CA LEU A 135 -2.18 -13.15 3.13
C LEU A 135 -0.93 -12.81 2.32
N TYR A 136 -0.24 -11.78 2.79
CA TYR A 136 0.98 -11.28 2.17
C TYR A 136 2.12 -12.32 2.19
N LEU A 137 2.79 -12.52 1.06
CA LEU A 137 3.89 -13.48 0.88
C LEU A 137 5.04 -13.28 1.87
N GLY A 138 5.33 -12.03 2.23
CA GLY A 138 6.36 -11.75 3.24
C GLY A 138 5.96 -12.16 4.67
N TYR A 139 4.66 -12.30 4.96
CA TYR A 139 4.19 -12.94 6.19
C TYR A 139 4.37 -14.46 6.08
N ILE A 140 3.96 -15.05 4.95
CA ILE A 140 4.10 -16.49 4.69
C ILE A 140 5.53 -16.98 4.90
N ARG A 141 6.51 -16.22 4.39
CA ARG A 141 7.95 -16.51 4.56
C ARG A 141 8.43 -16.59 6.01
N LYS A 142 7.78 -15.88 6.92
CA LYS A 142 8.22 -15.76 8.32
C LYS A 142 7.54 -16.76 9.27
N HIS A 143 6.44 -17.38 8.83
CA HIS A 143 5.53 -18.13 9.69
C HIS A 143 5.37 -19.57 9.17
N LYS A 144 5.88 -20.55 9.92
CA LYS A 144 5.95 -21.97 9.51
C LYS A 144 4.58 -22.52 9.12
N GLU A 145 3.56 -22.20 9.90
CA GLU A 145 2.17 -22.62 9.74
C GLU A 145 1.51 -22.15 8.44
N THR A 146 2.03 -21.07 7.82
CA THR A 146 1.47 -20.51 6.58
C THR A 146 2.22 -20.93 5.32
N LYS A 147 3.35 -21.65 5.46
CA LYS A 147 4.19 -22.04 4.31
C LYS A 147 3.48 -22.92 3.29
N ILE A 148 2.40 -23.61 3.68
CA ILE A 148 1.58 -24.42 2.77
C ILE A 148 1.07 -23.59 1.58
N HIS A 149 0.86 -22.28 1.81
CA HIS A 149 0.30 -21.36 0.82
C HIS A 149 1.31 -20.92 -0.23
N PHE A 150 2.60 -21.29 -0.11
CA PHE A 150 3.61 -20.97 -1.14
C PHE A 150 3.24 -21.51 -2.52
N LYS A 151 2.59 -22.69 -2.56
CA LYS A 151 2.12 -23.31 -3.80
C LYS A 151 1.28 -22.37 -4.68
N TYR A 152 0.56 -21.41 -4.08
CA TYR A 152 -0.28 -20.48 -4.85
C TYR A 152 0.52 -19.37 -5.54
N PHE A 153 1.77 -19.12 -5.13
CA PHE A 153 2.65 -18.08 -5.67
C PHE A 153 3.69 -18.62 -6.66
N GLU A 154 3.56 -19.88 -7.06
CA GLU A 154 4.49 -20.55 -7.98
C GLU A 154 3.95 -20.54 -9.42
N GLY A 155 4.80 -20.89 -10.39
CA GLY A 155 4.42 -20.98 -11.80
C GLY A 155 3.93 -19.64 -12.37
N GLU A 156 2.76 -19.63 -13.00
CA GLU A 156 2.17 -18.43 -13.59
C GLU A 156 1.81 -17.34 -12.56
N ASN A 157 1.81 -17.67 -11.27
CA ASN A 157 1.56 -16.73 -10.18
C ASN A 157 2.84 -16.13 -9.57
N ASP A 158 4.02 -16.47 -10.10
CA ASP A 158 5.29 -15.91 -9.64
C ASP A 158 5.23 -14.38 -9.62
N GLY A 159 5.91 -13.74 -8.67
CA GLY A 159 5.92 -12.28 -8.54
C GLY A 159 4.67 -11.63 -7.94
N PHE A 160 3.52 -12.31 -7.85
CA PHE A 160 2.43 -11.84 -6.99
C PHE A 160 2.82 -11.95 -5.51
N GLN A 161 2.18 -11.13 -4.67
CA GLN A 161 2.61 -10.91 -3.29
C GLN A 161 1.48 -11.09 -2.27
N ASP A 162 0.23 -11.27 -2.69
CA ASP A 162 -0.90 -11.49 -1.78
C ASP A 162 -1.96 -12.41 -2.42
N LEU A 163 -2.70 -13.18 -1.61
CA LEU A 163 -3.67 -14.17 -2.09
C LEU A 163 -4.84 -13.54 -2.86
N TYR A 164 -5.31 -12.35 -2.47
CA TYR A 164 -6.37 -11.66 -3.23
C TYR A 164 -5.96 -11.35 -4.67
N GLN A 165 -4.65 -11.15 -4.93
CA GLN A 165 -4.16 -10.89 -6.28
C GLN A 165 -4.34 -12.14 -7.14
N ILE A 166 -4.05 -13.32 -6.58
CA ILE A 166 -4.25 -14.61 -7.24
C ILE A 166 -5.74 -14.85 -7.49
N ALA A 167 -6.60 -14.57 -6.51
CA ALA A 167 -8.06 -14.68 -6.68
C ALA A 167 -8.56 -13.84 -7.86
N MET A 168 -8.13 -12.59 -7.98
CA MET A 168 -8.56 -11.70 -9.08
C MET A 168 -7.93 -12.08 -10.42
N ILE A 169 -6.71 -12.60 -10.44
CA ILE A 169 -6.07 -13.10 -11.67
C ILE A 169 -6.74 -14.39 -12.14
N ASN A 170 -7.20 -15.26 -11.22
CA ASN A 170 -8.00 -16.42 -11.57
C ASN A 170 -9.29 -16.00 -12.27
N ASP A 171 -10.00 -14.98 -11.79
CA ASP A 171 -11.18 -14.45 -12.48
C ASP A 171 -10.85 -13.90 -13.87
N LEU A 172 -9.74 -13.19 -14.02
CA LEU A 172 -9.27 -12.69 -15.31
C LEU A 172 -9.03 -13.85 -16.29
N ARG A 173 -8.32 -14.91 -15.86
CA ARG A 173 -8.02 -16.10 -16.67
C ARG A 173 -9.26 -16.90 -17.04
N ASN A 174 -10.37 -16.74 -16.31
CA ASN A 174 -11.64 -17.43 -16.54
C ASN A 174 -12.73 -16.50 -17.08
N ASP A 175 -12.31 -15.38 -17.67
CA ASP A 175 -13.17 -14.46 -18.41
C ASP A 175 -14.37 -13.88 -17.64
N VAL A 176 -14.28 -13.74 -16.32
CA VAL A 176 -15.38 -13.20 -15.50
C VAL A 176 -15.60 -11.71 -15.80
N ASN A 177 -16.81 -11.33 -16.21
CA ASN A 177 -17.04 -9.99 -16.77
C ASN A 177 -17.21 -8.88 -15.74
N ASN A 178 -17.90 -9.14 -14.63
CA ASN A 178 -18.22 -8.13 -13.62
C ASN A 178 -17.76 -8.61 -12.25
N LEU A 179 -17.03 -7.74 -11.55
CA LEU A 179 -16.42 -8.05 -10.26
C LEU A 179 -16.75 -6.95 -9.25
N ILE A 180 -17.16 -7.35 -8.05
CA ILE A 180 -17.17 -6.49 -6.86
C ILE A 180 -16.30 -7.15 -5.81
N TYR A 181 -15.17 -6.53 -5.53
CA TYR A 181 -14.13 -7.13 -4.70
C TYR A 181 -13.82 -6.24 -3.51
N ILE A 182 -13.88 -6.82 -2.31
CA ILE A 182 -13.37 -6.21 -1.10
C ILE A 182 -11.90 -6.59 -0.98
N ILE A 183 -10.98 -5.63 -1.11
CA ILE A 183 -9.53 -5.91 -1.15
C ILE A 183 -8.73 -4.88 -0.36
N PRO A 184 -7.46 -5.14 -0.01
CA PRO A 184 -6.61 -4.14 0.63
C PRO A 184 -6.48 -2.88 -0.22
N SER A 185 -6.66 -1.70 0.38
CA SER A 185 -6.52 -0.39 -0.28
C SER A 185 -5.12 -0.12 -0.84
N ASN A 186 -4.11 -0.87 -0.37
CA ASN A 186 -2.78 -0.91 -0.98
C ASN A 186 -2.77 -1.49 -2.40
N PHE A 187 -3.88 -2.01 -2.91
CA PHE A 187 -4.10 -2.15 -4.35
C PHE A 187 -3.88 -0.81 -5.08
N LEU A 188 -4.47 0.29 -4.58
CA LEU A 188 -4.31 1.64 -5.15
C LEU A 188 -3.01 2.33 -4.68
N PHE A 189 -2.70 2.25 -3.39
CA PHE A 189 -1.65 3.07 -2.75
C PHE A 189 -0.31 2.36 -2.57
N GLY A 190 -0.31 1.03 -2.70
CA GLY A 190 0.88 0.22 -2.55
C GLY A 190 1.89 0.49 -3.66
N ALA A 191 3.17 0.52 -3.27
CA ALA A 191 4.28 0.55 -4.20
C ALA A 191 4.60 -0.86 -4.72
N SER A 192 5.80 -1.37 -4.46
CA SER A 192 6.33 -2.60 -5.06
C SER A 192 5.41 -3.83 -4.98
N VAL A 193 4.62 -3.97 -3.91
CA VAL A 193 3.76 -5.13 -3.64
C VAL A 193 2.62 -5.28 -4.67
N SER A 194 2.09 -4.19 -5.21
CA SER A 194 0.90 -4.21 -6.08
C SER A 194 1.20 -3.86 -7.54
N ASN A 195 2.46 -3.53 -7.87
CA ASN A 195 2.83 -3.05 -9.20
C ASN A 195 2.60 -4.09 -10.29
N LYS A 196 3.09 -5.33 -10.09
CA LYS A 196 2.90 -6.42 -11.05
C LYS A 196 1.42 -6.67 -11.29
N PHE A 197 0.68 -6.91 -10.20
CA PHE A 197 -0.75 -7.15 -10.25
C PHE A 197 -1.53 -6.07 -11.01
N ARG A 198 -1.28 -4.79 -10.72
CA ARG A 198 -1.96 -3.70 -11.45
C ARG A 198 -1.65 -3.70 -12.94
N LEU A 199 -0.38 -3.91 -13.31
CA LEU A 199 0.05 -3.92 -14.71
C LEU A 199 -0.56 -5.09 -15.50
N GLU A 200 -0.84 -6.22 -14.84
CA GLU A 200 -1.44 -7.39 -15.50
C GLU A 200 -2.97 -7.36 -15.47
N PHE A 201 -3.58 -6.78 -14.43
CA PHE A 201 -5.04 -6.78 -14.26
C PHE A 201 -5.74 -5.59 -14.95
N LEU A 202 -5.22 -4.37 -14.80
CA LEU A 202 -5.88 -3.14 -15.26
C LEU A 202 -5.87 -2.88 -16.78
N PRO A 203 -5.03 -3.54 -17.61
CA PRO A 203 -5.26 -3.55 -19.04
C PRO A 203 -6.58 -4.22 -19.43
N TYR A 204 -7.06 -5.17 -18.63
CA TYR A 204 -8.24 -5.99 -18.93
C TYR A 204 -9.51 -5.52 -18.24
N TYR A 205 -9.40 -4.83 -17.10
CA TYR A 205 -10.56 -4.29 -16.37
C TYR A 205 -10.53 -2.77 -16.27
N LYS A 206 -11.71 -2.16 -16.37
CA LYS A 206 -11.92 -0.78 -15.92
C LYS A 206 -12.44 -0.79 -14.47
N ILE A 207 -12.11 0.28 -13.75
CA ILE A 207 -12.68 0.57 -12.44
C ILE A 207 -13.86 1.51 -12.68
N ASN A 208 -15.07 1.10 -12.34
CA ASN A 208 -16.26 1.96 -12.44
C ASN A 208 -16.37 2.87 -11.21
N LYS A 209 -16.17 2.28 -10.03
CA LYS A 209 -16.30 2.95 -8.72
C LYS A 209 -15.35 2.30 -7.73
N MET A 210 -14.93 3.05 -6.71
CA MET A 210 -14.35 2.48 -5.50
C MET A 210 -14.93 3.11 -4.24
N ILE A 211 -14.98 2.32 -3.17
CA ILE A 211 -15.32 2.79 -1.83
C ILE A 211 -14.14 2.44 -0.92
N ILE A 212 -13.48 3.43 -0.33
CA ILE A 212 -12.19 3.28 0.36
C ILE A 212 -12.39 3.54 1.85
N PHE A 213 -12.06 2.57 2.69
CA PHE A 213 -12.24 2.65 4.14
C PHE A 213 -10.92 3.00 4.83
N GLU A 214 -10.87 4.19 5.43
CA GLU A 214 -9.78 4.60 6.33
C GLU A 214 -10.00 4.18 7.79
N THR A 215 -11.22 3.75 8.11
CA THR A 215 -11.60 3.17 9.40
C THR A 215 -11.46 1.65 9.40
N LYS A 216 -11.36 1.07 10.59
CA LYS A 216 -11.28 -0.37 10.77
C LYS A 216 -12.66 -0.99 10.52
N VAL A 217 -12.80 -1.69 9.39
CA VAL A 217 -14.05 -2.39 9.02
C VAL A 217 -14.10 -3.79 9.64
N PHE A 218 -13.00 -4.55 9.61
CA PHE A 218 -12.96 -5.90 10.15
C PHE A 218 -12.22 -5.97 11.48
N LYS A 219 -12.75 -6.75 12.44
CA LYS A 219 -12.21 -6.90 13.80
C LYS A 219 -10.74 -7.40 13.80
N PHE A 220 -10.36 -8.23 12.83
CA PHE A 220 -9.07 -8.94 12.81
C PHE A 220 -8.11 -8.52 11.68
N THR A 221 -8.47 -7.58 10.81
CA THR A 221 -7.53 -7.06 9.81
C THR A 221 -6.62 -6.00 10.41
N GLY A 222 -5.37 -5.98 9.92
CA GLY A 222 -4.42 -4.91 10.16
C GLY A 222 -4.35 -3.88 9.03
N THR A 223 -5.14 -4.02 7.96
CA THR A 223 -4.99 -3.26 6.71
C THR A 223 -6.30 -2.62 6.29
N ASN A 224 -6.24 -1.34 5.90
CA ASN A 224 -7.32 -0.60 5.27
C ASN A 224 -7.77 -1.26 3.97
N ILE A 225 -9.09 -1.34 3.76
CA ILE A 225 -9.70 -2.02 2.61
C ILE A 225 -10.39 -1.04 1.67
N CYS A 226 -10.68 -1.49 0.46
CA CYS A 226 -11.61 -0.83 -0.45
C CYS A 226 -12.52 -1.86 -1.12
N ILE A 227 -13.73 -1.43 -1.47
CA ILE A 227 -14.64 -2.17 -2.35
C ILE A 227 -14.42 -1.63 -3.75
N GLY A 228 -13.92 -2.47 -4.65
CA GLY A 228 -13.68 -2.13 -6.05
C GLY A 228 -14.74 -2.72 -6.97
N PHE A 229 -15.33 -1.87 -7.82
CA PHE A 229 -16.33 -2.26 -8.81
C PHE A 229 -15.66 -2.30 -10.18
N PHE A 230 -15.39 -3.49 -10.68
CA PHE A 230 -14.64 -3.69 -11.91
C PHE A 230 -15.53 -4.27 -13.00
N LYS A 231 -15.27 -3.84 -14.24
CA LYS A 231 -15.90 -4.39 -15.44
C LYS A 231 -14.83 -4.71 -16.46
N LYS A 232 -14.89 -5.90 -17.03
CA LYS A 232 -13.97 -6.33 -18.08
C LYS A 232 -14.13 -5.44 -19.31
N LYS A 233 -13.01 -5.09 -19.93
CA LYS A 233 -12.96 -4.33 -21.18
C LYS A 233 -13.27 -5.27 -22.34
N VAL A 234 -13.85 -4.72 -23.40
CA VAL A 234 -14.10 -5.47 -24.64
C VAL A 234 -12.78 -5.96 -25.26
N ARG A 235 -11.72 -5.16 -25.16
CA ARG A 235 -10.36 -5.52 -25.58
C ARG A 235 -9.35 -5.05 -24.53
N PRO A 236 -8.28 -5.82 -24.27
CA PRO A 236 -7.20 -5.38 -23.39
C PRO A 236 -6.57 -4.09 -23.93
N LYS A 237 -6.33 -3.13 -23.05
CA LYS A 237 -5.74 -1.84 -23.41
C LYS A 237 -5.04 -1.18 -22.24
N GLU A 238 -3.76 -0.88 -22.43
CA GLU A 238 -3.01 0.01 -21.55
C GLU A 238 -3.45 1.47 -21.81
N GLU A 239 -4.25 2.01 -20.90
CA GLU A 239 -4.71 3.40 -20.98
C GLU A 239 -4.80 4.03 -19.59
N THR A 240 -4.86 5.36 -19.53
CA THR A 240 -5.12 6.06 -18.27
C THR A 240 -6.55 5.76 -17.81
N LEU A 241 -6.69 5.21 -16.60
CA LEU A 241 -8.00 4.96 -16.00
C LEU A 241 -8.45 6.17 -15.18
N LYS A 242 -9.73 6.51 -15.29
CA LYS A 242 -10.37 7.56 -14.49
C LYS A 242 -11.62 7.01 -13.85
N PHE A 243 -11.79 7.25 -12.55
CA PHE A 243 -12.98 6.83 -11.81
C PHE A 243 -13.21 7.73 -10.60
N ARG A 244 -14.45 7.78 -10.14
CA ARG A 244 -14.81 8.43 -8.87
C ARG A 244 -14.75 7.40 -7.75
N ALA A 245 -14.24 7.82 -6.60
CA ALA A 245 -14.28 7.02 -5.39
C ALA A 245 -14.86 7.81 -4.22
N ILE A 246 -15.50 7.06 -3.32
CA ILE A 246 -15.98 7.55 -2.03
C ILE A 246 -15.00 7.06 -0.99
N LYS A 247 -14.58 7.93 -0.08
CA LYS A 247 -13.63 7.62 0.96
C LYS A 247 -14.25 7.88 2.31
N ILE A 248 -14.33 6.81 3.11
CA ILE A 248 -14.95 6.81 4.44
C ILE A 248 -13.83 6.97 5.45
N LYS A 249 -13.82 8.12 6.12
CA LYS A 249 -12.83 8.52 7.10
C LYS A 249 -13.35 8.29 8.52
N LYS A 250 -12.48 8.55 9.50
CA LYS A 250 -12.84 8.53 10.92
C LYS A 250 -14.05 9.45 11.17
N ASN A 251 -14.89 9.06 12.13
CA ASN A 251 -16.16 9.74 12.46
C ASN A 251 -17.16 9.78 11.29
N ASN A 252 -17.14 8.77 10.42
CA ASN A 252 -18.02 8.66 9.24
C ASN A 252 -17.98 9.87 8.31
N SER A 253 -16.88 10.63 8.31
CA SER A 253 -16.70 11.71 7.35
C SER A 253 -16.47 11.13 5.95
N ILE A 254 -17.20 11.66 4.98
CA ILE A 254 -17.18 11.19 3.59
C ILE A 254 -16.39 12.18 2.75
N LEU A 255 -15.47 11.67 1.95
CA LEU A 255 -14.74 12.44 0.94
C LEU A 255 -14.92 11.80 -0.43
N GLU A 256 -15.51 12.53 -1.37
CA GLU A 256 -15.53 12.13 -2.77
C GLU A 256 -14.29 12.64 -3.51
N ARG A 257 -13.75 11.80 -4.39
CA ARG A 257 -12.55 12.14 -5.15
C ARG A 257 -12.51 11.45 -6.50
N ASP A 258 -12.06 12.18 -7.51
CA ASP A 258 -11.72 11.62 -8.81
C ASP A 258 -10.26 11.15 -8.82
N TYR A 259 -10.07 9.89 -9.24
CA TYR A 259 -8.78 9.24 -9.35
C TYR A 259 -8.36 9.12 -10.81
N VAL A 260 -7.06 9.27 -11.05
CA VAL A 260 -6.43 9.09 -12.36
C VAL A 260 -5.25 8.12 -12.20
N LEU A 261 -5.34 6.94 -12.80
CA LEU A 261 -4.31 5.92 -12.75
C LEU A 261 -3.62 5.81 -14.11
N ASN A 262 -2.37 6.25 -14.18
CA ASN A 262 -1.60 6.28 -15.41
C ASN A 262 -0.69 5.03 -15.52
N PRO A 263 -0.67 4.30 -16.65
CA PRO A 263 0.23 3.17 -16.87
C PRO A 263 1.72 3.54 -16.70
N LYS A 264 2.14 4.75 -17.08
CA LYS A 264 3.50 5.28 -16.86
C LYS A 264 3.93 5.17 -15.39
N TRP A 265 2.97 5.29 -14.48
CA TRP A 265 3.18 5.22 -13.03
C TRP A 265 2.60 3.93 -12.43
N LYS A 266 2.55 2.86 -13.23
CA LYS A 266 2.12 1.51 -12.84
C LYS A 266 0.72 1.50 -12.22
N TYR A 267 -0.15 2.38 -12.71
CA TYR A 267 -1.52 2.55 -12.21
C TYR A 267 -1.63 2.86 -10.72
N ARG A 268 -0.60 3.44 -10.09
CA ARG A 268 -0.68 3.86 -8.69
C ARG A 268 -1.49 5.14 -8.55
N ALA A 269 -2.27 5.25 -7.48
CA ALA A 269 -2.88 6.52 -7.10
C ALA A 269 -1.81 7.53 -6.61
N GLY A 270 -2.14 8.82 -6.64
CA GLY A 270 -1.22 9.88 -6.19
C GLY A 270 -0.06 10.20 -7.14
N THR A 271 -0.21 9.92 -8.45
CA THR A 271 0.87 10.08 -9.46
C THR A 271 1.46 11.48 -9.55
N LYS A 272 0.71 12.53 -9.15
CA LYS A 272 1.21 13.92 -9.14
C LYS A 272 2.51 14.08 -8.33
N PHE A 273 2.72 13.24 -7.31
CA PHE A 273 3.99 13.20 -6.59
C PHE A 273 5.13 12.61 -7.44
N ASP A 274 4.89 11.52 -8.16
CA ASP A 274 5.88 10.92 -9.06
C ASP A 274 6.20 11.85 -10.25
N GLU A 275 5.18 12.52 -10.79
CA GLU A 275 5.31 13.54 -11.85
C GLU A 275 6.20 14.69 -11.38
N PHE A 276 5.99 15.20 -10.17
CA PHE A 276 6.87 16.22 -9.58
C PHE A 276 8.31 15.75 -9.52
N ASN A 277 8.57 14.58 -8.91
CA ASN A 277 9.93 14.05 -8.78
C ASN A 277 10.61 13.85 -10.15
N HIS A 278 9.84 13.49 -11.17
CA HIS A 278 10.36 13.31 -12.53
C HIS A 278 10.69 14.64 -13.20
N ASN A 279 9.78 15.62 -13.14
CA ASN A 279 9.93 16.89 -13.83
C ASN A 279 10.98 17.79 -13.17
N PHE A 280 11.01 17.81 -11.84
CA PHE A 280 11.83 18.70 -11.02
C PHE A 280 13.13 18.05 -10.52
N LYS A 281 13.53 16.90 -11.06
CA LYS A 281 14.86 16.34 -10.81
C LYS A 281 15.94 17.36 -11.18
N SER A 282 16.85 17.63 -10.23
CA SER A 282 17.99 18.53 -10.39
C SER A 282 18.89 18.05 -11.53
N SER A 283 19.55 18.99 -12.22
CA SER A 283 20.56 18.67 -13.25
C SER A 283 21.80 17.99 -12.65
N ILE A 284 22.13 18.32 -11.40
CA ILE A 284 23.19 17.69 -10.60
C ILE A 284 22.53 17.24 -9.29
N PRO A 285 21.94 16.03 -9.26
CA PRO A 285 21.23 15.55 -8.08
C PRO A 285 22.21 15.17 -6.97
N LEU A 286 21.86 15.48 -5.72
CA LEU A 286 22.60 15.01 -4.56
C LEU A 286 22.41 13.50 -4.39
N ASN A 287 23.50 12.74 -4.38
CA ASN A 287 23.43 11.30 -4.12
C ASN A 287 23.31 11.04 -2.62
N VAL A 288 22.57 9.98 -2.28
CA VAL A 288 22.35 9.55 -0.90
C VAL A 288 22.55 8.05 -0.77
N LYS A 289 23.32 7.66 0.23
CA LYS A 289 23.47 6.29 0.72
C LYS A 289 22.74 6.16 2.06
N TYR A 290 22.38 4.94 2.40
CA TYR A 290 21.61 4.62 3.60
C TYR A 290 22.39 3.65 4.47
N TYR A 291 22.14 3.73 5.78
CA TYR A 291 22.63 2.82 6.80
C TYR A 291 24.13 2.97 7.12
N LEU A 292 24.45 2.78 8.40
CA LEU A 292 25.78 2.45 8.90
C LEU A 292 25.70 0.99 9.34
N LEU A 293 26.39 0.09 8.63
CA LEU A 293 26.31 -1.36 8.83
C LEU A 293 27.49 -1.86 9.66
N ASN A 294 27.35 -3.05 10.26
CA ASN A 294 28.45 -3.72 10.98
C ASN A 294 29.72 -3.84 10.13
N LYS A 295 29.56 -4.15 8.84
CA LYS A 295 30.68 -4.21 7.90
C LYS A 295 31.44 -2.87 7.79
N ASP A 296 30.74 -1.74 7.81
CA ASP A 296 31.38 -0.42 7.76
C ASP A 296 32.25 -0.20 9.01
N ILE A 297 31.81 -0.70 10.18
CA ILE A 297 32.55 -0.63 11.45
C ILE A 297 33.80 -1.52 11.38
N GLU A 298 33.64 -2.78 10.97
CA GLU A 298 34.72 -3.77 10.86
C GLU A 298 35.84 -3.26 9.95
N GLU A 299 35.50 -2.80 8.74
CA GLU A 299 36.44 -2.27 7.74
C GLU A 299 37.11 -0.96 8.18
N ASN A 300 36.58 -0.27 9.20
CA ASN A 300 37.08 1.01 9.68
C ASN A 300 37.37 0.99 11.18
N SER A 301 37.80 -0.15 11.72
CA SER A 301 38.18 -0.27 13.14
C SER A 301 39.29 0.73 13.50
N GLY A 302 39.25 1.29 14.71
CA GLY A 302 40.25 2.26 15.18
C GLY A 302 40.07 2.62 16.65
N SER A 303 40.73 3.68 17.11
CA SER A 303 40.72 4.08 18.53
C SER A 303 39.74 5.22 18.86
N HIS A 304 39.07 5.81 17.86
CA HIS A 304 38.17 6.94 18.09
C HIS A 304 36.76 6.44 18.39
N SER A 305 36.16 6.94 19.47
CA SER A 305 34.79 6.59 19.82
C SER A 305 33.76 7.41 19.04
N ILE A 306 32.64 6.77 18.73
CA ILE A 306 31.37 7.39 18.34
C ILE A 306 30.23 6.77 19.17
N GLU A 307 29.26 7.58 19.57
CA GLU A 307 28.03 7.11 20.21
C GLU A 307 26.95 6.89 19.16
N VAL A 308 26.27 5.75 19.21
CA VAL A 308 25.21 5.41 18.26
C VAL A 308 24.01 4.79 18.96
N ILE A 309 22.85 4.82 18.30
CA ILE A 309 21.77 3.88 18.61
C ILE A 309 21.88 2.64 17.71
N ASP A 310 21.66 1.44 18.25
CA ASP A 310 21.51 0.23 17.43
C ASP A 310 20.03 -0.03 17.12
N THR A 311 19.68 0.07 15.84
CA THR A 311 18.31 -0.17 15.35
C THR A 311 17.84 -1.62 15.50
N ASN A 312 18.76 -2.57 15.73
CA ASN A 312 18.44 -3.96 16.02
C ASN A 312 18.22 -4.26 17.51
N ALA A 313 18.57 -3.32 18.40
CA ALA A 313 18.44 -3.44 19.85
C ALA A 313 17.32 -2.53 20.40
N TYR A 314 16.12 -2.59 19.80
CA TYR A 314 14.95 -1.87 20.29
C TYR A 314 14.28 -2.63 21.43
N GLN A 315 14.26 -2.03 22.62
CA GLN A 315 13.67 -2.60 23.84
C GLN A 315 12.97 -1.50 24.65
N SER A 316 11.83 -1.83 25.25
CA SER A 316 11.09 -0.94 26.17
C SER A 316 10.85 0.48 25.61
N ASN A 317 10.40 0.56 24.35
CA ASN A 317 10.14 1.82 23.63
C ASN A 317 11.37 2.71 23.33
N SER A 318 12.58 2.16 23.40
CA SER A 318 13.81 2.89 23.10
C SER A 318 14.81 2.03 22.34
N TYR A 319 15.76 2.66 21.65
CA TYR A 319 16.91 1.98 21.07
C TYR A 319 18.06 1.98 22.08
N LYS A 320 18.74 0.85 22.23
CA LYS A 320 19.96 0.76 23.04
C LYS A 320 21.05 1.67 22.43
N ARG A 321 21.72 2.43 23.30
CA ARG A 321 22.91 3.19 22.94
C ARG A 321 24.15 2.32 23.04
N GLU A 322 25.07 2.50 22.10
CA GLU A 322 26.35 1.78 22.05
C GLU A 322 27.49 2.74 21.71
N THR A 323 28.67 2.47 22.25
CA THR A 323 29.90 3.16 21.87
C THR A 323 30.68 2.25 20.93
N LEU A 324 30.97 2.73 19.73
CA LEU A 324 31.75 2.01 18.73
C LEU A 324 33.12 2.68 18.56
N PHE A 325 34.15 1.89 18.29
CA PHE A 325 35.51 2.37 18.09
C PHE A 325 35.93 2.23 16.62
N VAL A 326 36.20 3.37 15.99
CA VAL A 326 36.43 3.48 14.54
C VAL A 326 37.65 4.35 14.25
N ASN A 327 38.11 4.32 13.00
CA ASN A 327 39.13 5.23 12.50
C ASN A 327 38.57 6.65 12.34
N GLU A 328 39.45 7.63 12.19
CA GLU A 328 39.07 9.05 12.11
C GLU A 328 38.23 9.36 10.85
N TYR A 329 38.43 8.61 9.77
CA TYR A 329 37.65 8.77 8.54
C TYR A 329 36.17 8.47 8.78
N LEU A 330 35.85 7.31 9.36
CA LEU A 330 34.46 6.92 9.61
C LEU A 330 33.83 7.80 10.70
N LYS A 331 34.57 8.17 11.74
CA LYS A 331 34.09 9.14 12.74
C LYS A 331 33.63 10.44 12.10
N LYS A 332 34.50 11.07 11.28
CA LYS A 332 34.15 12.30 10.54
C LYS A 332 32.95 12.09 9.63
N LYS A 333 32.88 10.95 8.92
CA LYS A 333 31.76 10.64 8.03
C LYS A 333 30.43 10.51 8.79
N VAL A 334 30.42 9.87 9.96
CA VAL A 334 29.21 9.73 10.79
C VAL A 334 28.79 11.10 11.33
N GLN A 335 29.70 11.83 11.98
CA GLN A 335 29.40 13.11 12.62
C GLN A 335 29.06 14.24 11.64
N SER A 336 29.56 14.18 10.41
CA SER A 336 29.23 15.15 9.37
C SER A 336 27.86 14.94 8.73
N ASN A 337 27.23 13.78 8.92
CA ASN A 337 25.95 13.43 8.31
C ASN A 337 24.86 13.40 9.38
N LEU A 338 24.20 14.55 9.57
CA LEU A 338 23.40 14.85 10.76
C LEU A 338 21.95 14.37 10.67
N LEU A 339 21.54 13.94 9.48
CA LEU A 339 20.15 13.64 9.18
C LEU A 339 19.86 12.14 9.18
N TYR A 340 18.68 11.81 9.69
CA TYR A 340 18.07 10.50 9.50
C TYR A 340 16.68 10.65 8.88
N VAL A 341 16.24 9.60 8.19
CA VAL A 341 14.88 9.50 7.68
C VAL A 341 14.03 8.64 8.62
N ARG A 342 12.83 9.13 8.95
CA ARG A 342 11.74 8.33 9.50
C ARG A 342 10.80 7.93 8.37
N THR A 343 10.64 6.62 8.18
CA THR A 343 9.89 6.04 7.06
C THR A 343 8.48 5.59 7.42
N VAL A 344 8.12 5.55 8.70
CA VAL A 344 6.77 5.20 9.18
C VAL A 344 6.24 6.31 10.07
N ASP A 345 5.01 6.76 9.82
CA ASP A 345 4.32 7.68 10.74
C ASP A 345 4.18 7.02 12.12
N THR A 346 4.46 7.72 13.22
CA THR A 346 4.22 7.19 14.58
C THR A 346 2.74 7.26 14.98
N GLY A 347 1.97 8.14 14.34
CA GLY A 347 0.54 8.35 14.59
C GLY A 347 0.17 9.75 15.08
N SER A 348 1.16 10.57 15.47
CA SER A 348 0.98 12.01 15.76
C SER A 348 1.43 12.88 14.58
N LEU A 349 1.12 14.18 14.62
CA LEU A 349 1.57 15.14 13.61
C LEU A 349 3.11 15.30 13.61
N ASP A 350 3.74 15.44 14.78
CA ASP A 350 5.22 15.49 14.93
C ASP A 350 5.90 14.14 14.63
N GLY A 351 5.07 13.09 14.64
CA GLY A 351 5.40 11.72 14.36
C GLY A 351 5.48 11.34 12.89
N ARG A 352 5.21 12.25 11.97
CA ARG A 352 5.13 11.94 10.53
C ARG A 352 6.43 11.41 9.94
N THR A 353 6.34 10.73 8.81
CA THR A 353 7.51 10.39 8.00
C THR A 353 8.20 11.67 7.51
N GLY A 354 9.53 11.69 7.47
CA GLY A 354 10.28 12.90 7.11
C GLY A 354 11.77 12.79 7.41
N LEU A 355 12.49 13.88 7.20
CA LEU A 355 13.89 14.04 7.63
C LEU A 355 13.96 14.72 8.98
N TYR A 356 14.85 14.21 9.83
CA TYR A 356 15.04 14.62 11.21
C TYR A 356 16.52 14.66 11.58
N GLU A 357 16.87 15.41 12.62
CA GLU A 357 18.23 15.51 13.12
C GLU A 357 18.51 14.40 14.14
N ILE A 358 19.64 13.71 13.99
CA ILE A 358 20.03 12.59 14.87
C ILE A 358 20.20 13.08 16.31
N GLU A 359 20.95 14.17 16.51
CA GLU A 359 21.22 14.76 17.82
C GLU A 359 19.92 15.12 18.57
N LYS A 360 18.97 15.76 17.90
CA LYS A 360 17.66 16.13 18.50
C LYS A 360 16.77 14.92 18.78
N GLY A 361 16.90 13.85 18.00
CA GLY A 361 16.07 12.66 18.14
C GLY A 361 16.57 11.66 19.18
N PHE A 362 17.90 11.53 19.32
CA PHE A 362 18.52 10.43 20.05
C PHE A 362 19.69 10.86 20.95
N SER A 363 20.23 12.07 20.76
CA SER A 363 21.42 12.58 21.46
C SER A 363 22.63 11.64 21.34
N VAL A 364 22.96 11.26 20.11
CA VAL A 364 24.10 10.40 19.74
C VAL A 364 24.71 10.91 18.41
N ASP A 365 25.88 10.41 18.03
CA ASP A 365 26.57 10.76 16.78
C ASP A 365 25.93 10.11 15.53
N GLY A 366 25.41 8.89 15.66
CA GLY A 366 24.96 8.11 14.50
C GLY A 366 23.88 7.06 14.77
N ILE A 367 23.42 6.42 13.70
CA ILE A 367 22.41 5.35 13.73
C ILE A 367 22.97 4.09 13.08
N TYR A 368 23.12 3.05 13.88
CA TYR A 368 23.81 1.81 13.54
C TYR A 368 22.84 0.63 13.32
N VAL A 369 23.27 -0.31 12.49
CA VAL A 369 22.57 -1.57 12.19
C VAL A 369 23.53 -2.74 12.42
N SER A 370 23.43 -3.39 13.57
CA SER A 370 24.30 -4.50 13.95
C SER A 370 24.00 -5.81 13.21
N LYS A 371 22.76 -6.01 12.76
CA LYS A 371 22.28 -7.26 12.15
C LYS A 371 21.57 -7.01 10.82
N ALA A 372 20.25 -6.86 10.87
CA ALA A 372 19.41 -6.80 9.68
C ALA A 372 18.81 -5.39 9.51
N THR A 373 18.81 -4.89 8.27
CA THR A 373 18.18 -3.60 7.97
C THR A 373 16.66 -3.71 8.11
N TYR A 374 16.07 -2.92 9.01
CA TYR A 374 14.63 -2.77 9.12
C TYR A 374 14.21 -1.43 8.55
N ARG A 375 13.45 -1.45 7.44
CA ARG A 375 12.99 -0.22 6.76
C ARG A 375 12.05 0.64 7.60
N THR A 376 11.58 0.15 8.74
CA THR A 376 10.69 0.85 9.67
C THR A 376 11.44 1.53 10.81
N SER A 377 12.74 1.27 10.95
CA SER A 377 13.62 1.92 11.93
C SER A 377 14.09 3.29 11.40
N PRO A 378 14.59 4.18 12.26
CA PRO A 378 15.38 5.35 11.87
C PRO A 378 16.56 4.94 10.99
N ILE A 379 16.87 5.71 9.94
CA ILE A 379 17.95 5.39 8.99
C ILE A 379 18.78 6.64 8.74
N GLN A 380 20.05 6.64 9.14
CA GLN A 380 20.98 7.73 8.84
C GLN A 380 21.22 7.83 7.33
N LEU A 381 21.31 9.08 6.85
CA LEU A 381 21.59 9.42 5.46
C LEU A 381 23.06 9.79 5.31
N PHE A 382 23.71 9.30 4.25
CA PHE A 382 25.08 9.67 3.91
C PHE A 382 25.12 10.33 2.54
N PHE A 383 25.54 11.59 2.48
CA PHE A 383 25.52 12.38 1.25
C PHE A 383 26.82 12.29 0.44
N ASP A 384 26.69 12.33 -0.88
CA ASP A 384 27.80 12.31 -1.83
C ASP A 384 27.50 13.25 -3.02
N PRO A 385 28.26 14.35 -3.21
CA PRO A 385 29.32 14.84 -2.32
C PRO A 385 28.78 15.26 -0.95
N MET A 386 29.67 15.38 0.03
CA MET A 386 29.31 15.90 1.36
C MET A 386 28.87 17.37 1.25
N ILE A 387 27.76 17.71 1.92
CA ILE A 387 27.21 19.07 1.98
C ILE A 387 27.33 19.63 3.41
N SER A 388 27.36 20.97 3.53
CA SER A 388 27.54 21.63 4.83
C SER A 388 26.37 21.36 5.78
N LYS A 389 26.57 21.66 7.07
CA LYS A 389 25.54 21.54 8.11
C LYS A 389 24.31 22.38 7.78
N GLU A 390 24.53 23.60 7.30
CA GLU A 390 23.49 24.54 6.89
C GLU A 390 22.70 24.02 5.69
N ASP A 391 23.40 23.44 4.70
CA ASP A 391 22.77 22.84 3.53
C ASP A 391 21.95 21.59 3.88
N GLN A 392 22.39 20.80 4.87
CA GLN A 392 21.61 19.67 5.39
C GLN A 392 20.33 20.15 6.08
N TRP A 393 20.39 21.20 6.89
CA TRP A 393 19.18 21.79 7.48
C TRP A 393 18.22 22.34 6.42
N LEU A 394 18.75 23.01 5.39
CA LEU A 394 17.94 23.47 4.26
C LEU A 394 17.31 22.30 3.51
N LEU A 395 18.04 21.20 3.30
CA LEU A 395 17.51 19.96 2.71
C LEU A 395 16.36 19.39 3.54
N LYS A 396 16.52 19.32 4.86
CA LYS A 396 15.48 18.83 5.78
C LYS A 396 14.20 19.65 5.64
N ASP A 397 14.32 20.98 5.65
CA ASP A 397 13.17 21.88 5.56
C ASP A 397 12.50 21.80 4.19
N TYR A 398 13.28 21.77 3.11
CA TYR A 398 12.80 21.54 1.74
C TYR A 398 12.04 20.21 1.63
N PHE A 399 12.67 19.12 2.06
CA PHE A 399 12.13 17.77 1.96
C PHE A 399 10.78 17.67 2.67
N ASN A 400 10.74 18.10 3.94
CA ASN A 400 9.54 18.02 4.76
C ASN A 400 8.44 18.94 4.22
N PHE A 401 8.79 20.13 3.71
CA PHE A 401 7.83 21.02 3.05
C PHE A 401 7.18 20.36 1.83
N ILE A 402 7.99 19.80 0.91
CA ILE A 402 7.48 19.13 -0.30
C ILE A 402 6.59 17.95 0.08
N LEU A 403 7.03 17.14 1.05
CA LEU A 403 6.25 16.00 1.51
C LEU A 403 4.89 16.43 2.07
N GLU A 404 4.86 17.42 2.96
CA GLU A 404 3.62 17.93 3.57
C GLU A 404 2.69 18.61 2.57
N TYR A 405 3.23 19.32 1.57
CA TYR A 405 2.43 19.85 0.46
C TYR A 405 1.65 18.73 -0.24
N PHE A 406 2.34 17.64 -0.61
CA PHE A 406 1.69 16.51 -1.27
C PHE A 406 0.78 15.72 -0.33
N ARG A 407 1.09 15.63 0.97
CA ARG A 407 0.18 15.02 1.95
C ARG A 407 -1.15 15.77 2.00
N LYS A 408 -1.13 17.11 2.02
CA LYS A 408 -2.33 17.93 1.98
C LYS A 408 -3.06 17.82 0.63
N LYS A 409 -2.34 17.97 -0.48
CA LYS A 409 -2.92 17.98 -1.84
C LYS A 409 -3.50 16.63 -2.26
N LEU A 410 -2.84 15.54 -1.88
CA LEU A 410 -3.16 14.18 -2.31
C LEU A 410 -3.71 13.32 -1.18
N ASP A 411 -4.06 13.91 -0.04
CA ASP A 411 -4.53 13.17 1.14
C ASP A 411 -3.61 11.99 1.52
N SER A 412 -2.30 12.21 1.34
CA SER A 412 -1.22 11.22 1.55
C SER A 412 -1.34 9.92 0.72
N GLU A 413 -2.10 9.91 -0.38
CA GLU A 413 -2.36 8.73 -1.22
C GLU A 413 -1.16 8.28 -2.07
N PHE A 414 -0.15 9.13 -2.22
CA PHE A 414 1.13 8.79 -2.85
C PHE A 414 2.04 7.94 -1.92
N LEU A 415 1.66 7.80 -0.65
CA LEU A 415 2.33 6.95 0.33
C LEU A 415 1.55 5.66 0.55
N THR A 416 2.28 4.58 0.83
CA THR A 416 1.65 3.29 1.15
C THR A 416 0.95 3.38 2.50
N THR A 417 -0.27 2.86 2.58
CA THR A 417 -1.01 2.79 3.85
C THR A 417 -0.35 1.78 4.76
N TYR A 418 0.02 2.23 5.97
CA TYR A 418 0.54 1.38 7.03
C TYR A 418 -0.62 0.73 7.81
N LYS A 419 -0.29 -0.15 8.76
CA LYS A 419 -1.29 -0.91 9.51
C LYS A 419 -2.27 -0.01 10.27
N TYR A 420 -3.48 -0.52 10.53
CA TYR A 420 -4.46 0.16 11.39
C TYR A 420 -3.84 0.60 12.71
N SER A 421 -4.30 1.75 13.17
CA SER A 421 -3.95 2.31 14.46
C SER A 421 -5.08 3.23 14.92
N ASN A 422 -5.18 3.44 16.23
CA ASN A 422 -6.10 4.43 16.81
C ASN A 422 -5.61 5.88 16.63
N ALA A 423 -4.64 6.10 15.73
CA ALA A 423 -4.06 7.40 15.45
C ALA A 423 -5.10 8.42 14.93
N GLU A 424 -4.71 9.69 14.92
CA GLU A 424 -5.54 10.78 14.40
C GLU A 424 -5.83 10.64 12.91
N TYR A 425 -4.92 9.99 12.17
CA TYR A 425 -5.01 9.77 10.74
C TYR A 425 -4.44 8.40 10.35
N THR A 426 -4.74 7.96 9.13
CA THR A 426 -4.18 6.73 8.55
C THR A 426 -2.67 6.84 8.44
N ARG A 427 -1.94 6.09 9.27
CA ARG A 427 -0.47 6.04 9.25
C ARG A 427 0.02 5.63 7.86
N LYS A 428 1.10 6.27 7.41
CA LYS A 428 1.71 6.03 6.11
C LYS A 428 3.14 5.52 6.23
N TYR A 429 3.57 4.85 5.17
CA TYR A 429 4.95 4.40 4.97
C TYR A 429 5.55 5.11 3.74
N LEU A 430 6.70 5.73 3.96
CA LEU A 430 7.52 6.40 2.96
C LEU A 430 8.70 5.50 2.59
N GLY A 431 8.70 4.99 1.35
CA GLY A 431 9.77 4.10 0.88
C GLY A 431 11.08 4.85 0.61
N LEU A 432 12.23 4.21 0.83
CA LEU A 432 13.55 4.81 0.60
C LEU A 432 13.76 5.31 -0.84
N THR A 433 13.17 4.65 -1.84
CA THR A 433 13.19 5.16 -3.22
C THR A 433 12.46 6.50 -3.36
N GLN A 434 11.38 6.73 -2.61
CA GLN A 434 10.68 8.03 -2.59
C GLN A 434 11.52 9.08 -1.87
N VAL A 435 12.18 8.71 -0.77
CA VAL A 435 13.14 9.59 -0.06
C VAL A 435 14.22 10.06 -1.01
N ARG A 436 14.88 9.13 -1.71
CA ARG A 436 15.90 9.44 -2.72
C ARG A 436 15.36 10.39 -3.77
N LYS A 437 14.17 10.11 -4.34
CA LYS A 437 13.56 10.92 -5.40
C LYS A 437 13.31 12.37 -4.97
N ILE A 438 12.87 12.63 -3.74
CA ILE A 438 12.70 14.01 -3.24
C ILE A 438 14.08 14.68 -3.05
N ILE A 439 15.08 13.97 -2.51
CA ILE A 439 16.43 14.52 -2.36
C ILE A 439 17.02 14.89 -3.74
N GLU A 440 16.76 14.09 -4.77
CA GLU A 440 17.20 14.36 -6.14
C GLU A 440 16.55 15.60 -6.77
N THR A 441 15.45 16.13 -6.22
CA THR A 441 14.87 17.41 -6.68
C THR A 441 15.47 18.63 -5.98
N PHE A 442 16.29 18.43 -4.95
CA PHE A 442 16.94 19.52 -4.21
C PHE A 442 18.17 20.04 -4.99
N PRO A 443 18.17 21.29 -5.49
CA PRO A 443 19.17 21.75 -6.47
C PRO A 443 20.48 22.24 -5.83
N ILE A 444 20.81 21.83 -4.59
CA ILE A 444 21.82 22.49 -3.74
C ILE A 444 23.22 22.59 -4.35
N LEU A 445 23.63 21.59 -5.13
CA LEU A 445 24.94 21.55 -5.78
C LEU A 445 25.08 22.59 -6.90
N ASN A 446 23.97 23.18 -7.35
CA ASN A 446 23.95 24.20 -8.39
C ASN A 446 23.83 25.62 -7.83
N LEU A 447 23.62 25.79 -6.52
CA LEU A 447 23.24 27.08 -5.95
C LEU A 447 24.45 27.85 -5.42
N ASN A 448 24.51 29.13 -5.74
CA ASN A 448 25.37 30.09 -5.04
C ASN A 448 24.74 30.54 -3.70
N ILE A 449 25.47 31.36 -2.93
CA ILE A 449 25.04 31.81 -1.59
C ILE A 449 23.70 32.57 -1.62
N GLU A 450 23.50 33.45 -2.58
CA GLU A 450 22.26 34.24 -2.69
C GLU A 450 21.07 33.38 -3.13
N GLU A 451 21.31 32.42 -4.01
CA GLU A 451 20.29 31.44 -4.42
C GLU A 451 19.88 30.53 -3.26
N LYS A 452 20.82 30.12 -2.40
CA LYS A 452 20.52 29.38 -1.17
C LYS A 452 19.65 30.18 -0.21
N LYS A 453 19.96 31.47 0.00
CA LYS A 453 19.14 32.39 0.80
C LYS A 453 17.72 32.52 0.22
N LYS A 454 17.62 32.73 -1.09
CA LYS A 454 16.32 32.80 -1.79
C LYS A 454 15.51 31.52 -1.62
N LEU A 455 16.12 30.34 -1.82
CA LEU A 455 15.43 29.07 -1.61
C LEU A 455 14.92 28.92 -0.17
N LYS A 456 15.74 29.28 0.82
CA LYS A 456 15.35 29.29 2.24
C LYS A 456 14.13 30.17 2.49
N GLU A 457 14.12 31.40 1.95
CA GLU A 457 12.97 32.29 2.06
C GLU A 457 11.69 31.72 1.43
N LEU A 458 11.81 31.09 0.26
CA LEU A 458 10.67 30.48 -0.43
C LEU A 458 10.05 29.33 0.38
N ILE A 459 10.90 28.51 1.03
CA ILE A 459 10.45 27.44 1.93
C ILE A 459 9.74 28.01 3.15
N VAL A 460 10.30 29.05 3.78
CA VAL A 460 9.68 29.74 4.93
C VAL A 460 8.32 30.35 4.55
N LYS A 461 8.21 30.97 3.37
CA LYS A 461 6.95 31.52 2.83
C LYS A 461 5.94 30.43 2.43
N ARG A 462 6.34 29.14 2.42
CA ARG A 462 5.50 27.98 2.09
C ARG A 462 4.83 28.06 0.71
N ARG A 463 5.50 28.68 -0.28
CA ARG A 463 4.96 28.87 -1.64
C ARG A 463 5.47 27.79 -2.59
N PHE A 464 4.67 26.75 -2.80
CA PHE A 464 5.06 25.60 -3.62
C PHE A 464 5.31 25.94 -5.09
N SER A 465 4.48 26.82 -5.68
CA SER A 465 4.67 27.30 -7.07
C SER A 465 6.04 27.95 -7.23
N ASP A 466 6.38 28.88 -6.35
CA ASP A 466 7.59 29.68 -6.42
C ASP A 466 8.84 28.79 -6.26
N ILE A 467 8.75 27.73 -5.45
CA ILE A 467 9.81 26.71 -5.32
C ILE A 467 9.96 25.92 -6.62
N CYS A 468 8.85 25.54 -7.26
CA CYS A 468 8.89 24.85 -8.56
C CYS A 468 9.54 25.74 -9.62
N ASP A 469 9.13 27.01 -9.70
CA ASP A 469 9.68 27.98 -10.64
C ASP A 469 11.17 28.22 -10.40
N PHE A 470 11.59 28.29 -9.12
CA PHE A 470 12.99 28.38 -8.75
C PHE A 470 13.81 27.16 -9.18
N ILE A 471 13.31 25.93 -8.95
CA ILE A 471 13.99 24.71 -9.40
C ILE A 471 14.09 24.68 -10.93
N GLN A 472 13.04 25.08 -11.62
CA GLN A 472 13.04 25.14 -13.08
C GLN A 472 14.04 26.17 -13.61
N TYR A 473 14.08 27.36 -13.02
CA TYR A 473 15.05 28.42 -13.35
C TYR A 473 16.49 27.93 -13.20
N THR A 474 16.83 27.29 -12.07
CA THR A 474 18.20 26.77 -11.84
C THR A 474 18.59 25.68 -12.83
N LYS A 475 17.62 24.87 -13.29
CA LYS A 475 17.81 23.84 -14.31
C LYS A 475 18.03 24.42 -15.72
N GLU A 476 17.33 25.48 -16.07
CA GLU A 476 17.40 26.12 -17.39
C GLU A 476 18.60 27.08 -17.54
N GLY A 477 18.89 27.88 -16.51
CA GLY A 477 20.03 28.79 -16.51
C GLY A 477 21.36 28.06 -16.75
N LYS A 478 21.54 26.89 -16.14
CA LYS A 478 22.73 26.05 -16.34
C LYS A 478 22.79 25.35 -17.70
N LYS A 479 21.64 25.06 -18.33
CA LYS A 479 21.64 24.57 -19.72
C LYS A 479 22.14 25.64 -20.69
N LYS A 480 21.76 26.90 -20.48
CA LYS A 480 22.22 28.04 -21.30
C LYS A 480 23.71 28.33 -21.09
N GLU A 481 24.18 28.34 -19.84
CA GLU A 481 25.64 28.48 -19.56
C GLU A 481 26.46 27.36 -20.21
N LYS A 482 25.98 26.10 -20.17
CA LYS A 482 26.66 24.97 -20.80
C LYS A 482 26.70 25.07 -22.33
N LEU A 483 25.61 25.54 -22.96
CA LEU A 483 25.58 25.78 -24.41
C LEU A 483 26.51 26.94 -24.81
N ASN A 484 26.49 28.04 -24.05
CA ASN A 484 27.33 29.21 -24.33
C ASN A 484 28.82 28.90 -24.19
N ASN A 485 29.19 28.04 -23.23
CA ASN A 485 30.56 27.56 -23.11
C ASN A 485 30.95 26.66 -24.28
N LEU A 486 30.05 25.81 -24.82
CA LEU A 486 30.33 24.97 -26.00
C LEU A 486 30.53 25.78 -27.29
N THR A 487 29.86 26.93 -27.44
CA THR A 487 30.05 27.85 -28.58
C THR A 487 31.31 28.71 -28.51
N TYR A 488 32.02 28.73 -27.39
CA TYR A 488 33.31 29.42 -27.25
C TYR A 488 34.52 28.53 -27.61
N TRP A 489 34.30 27.23 -27.83
CA TRP A 489 35.32 26.25 -28.23
C TRP A 489 35.14 25.72 -29.66
N MET A 490 34.17 26.26 -30.40
CA MET A 490 34.05 26.14 -31.87
C MET A 490 34.30 27.51 -32.47
#